data_AF-A0A7X6Z2E9-F1
#
_entry.id   AF-A0A7X6Z2E9-F1
#
_cell.length_a   1.000
_cell.length_b   1.000
_cell.length_c   1.000
_cell.angle_alpha   90.00
_cell.angle_beta   90.00
_cell.angle_gamma   90.00
#
_symmetry.space_group_name_H-M   'P 1'
#
loop_
_entity.id
_entity.type
_entity.pdbx_description
1 polymer ?
#
loop_
_entity_poly.entity_id
_entity_poly.type
_entity_poly.pdbx_seq_one_letter_code
_entity_poly.pdbx_strand_id
1 'polypeptide(L)'
;MKIIMGYLLLVSGVITLFRFMKFKGSDYKNASGNGFVKTCLDKGAYGEFLIYCELEKMKGKFKVLTNVYLNKGDGLTTEIDLILFGETGCYIIESKNYKGWIFGDEKHKNWTQTLKNNRKNKFFNPI
;
A
#
# COMPACT_ATOMS: atom_id res chain seq x y z
N MET A 1 28.51 8.88 21.41
CA MET A 1 27.60 7.74 21.13
C MET A 1 26.22 7.89 21.79
N LYS A 2 26.11 8.12 23.11
CA LYS A 2 24.81 8.26 23.81
C LYS A 2 23.93 9.43 23.32
N ILE A 3 24.51 10.59 23.07
CA ILE A 3 23.78 11.77 22.55
C ILE A 3 23.21 11.50 21.14
N ILE A 4 24.01 10.89 20.25
CA ILE A 4 23.58 10.51 18.90
C ILE A 4 22.44 9.50 18.96
N MET A 5 22.53 8.50 19.85
CA MET A 5 21.46 7.52 20.05
C MET A 5 20.16 8.19 20.53
N GLY A 6 20.26 9.15 21.46
CA GLY A 6 19.12 9.94 21.91
C GLY A 6 18.42 10.69 20.77
N TYR A 7 19.20 11.33 19.90
CA TYR A 7 18.66 12.02 18.72
C TYR A 7 17.96 11.06 17.74
N LEU A 8 18.56 9.90 17.46
CA LEU A 8 17.96 8.89 16.58
C LEU A 8 16.62 8.36 17.12
N LEU A 9 16.55 8.11 18.43
CA LEU A 9 15.30 7.69 19.08
C LEU A 9 14.24 8.79 19.02
N LEU A 10 14.61 10.04 19.25
CA LEU A 10 13.69 11.17 19.16
C LEU A 10 13.13 11.33 17.73
N VAL A 11 13.99 11.28 16.71
CA VAL A 11 13.56 11.35 15.30
C VAL A 11 12.62 10.18 14.94
N SER A 12 12.98 8.96 15.35
CA SER A 12 12.13 7.78 15.14
C SER A 12 10.77 7.91 15.84
N GLY A 13 10.76 8.45 17.06
CA GLY A 13 9.55 8.72 17.83
C GLY A 13 8.63 9.73 17.13
N VAL A 14 9.20 10.84 16.63
CA VAL A 14 8.46 11.85 15.86
C VAL A 14 7.88 11.26 14.57
N ILE A 15 8.66 10.49 13.80
CA ILE A 15 8.17 9.82 12.58
C ILE A 15 7.01 8.87 12.91
N THR A 16 7.15 8.08 13.97
CA THR A 16 6.12 7.13 14.41
C THR A 16 4.86 7.86 14.85
N LEU A 17 5.00 8.98 15.57
CA LEU A 17 3.87 9.84 15.95
C LEU A 17 3.12 10.38 14.74
N PHE A 18 3.84 10.92 13.73
CA PHE A 18 3.20 11.40 12.51
C PHE A 18 2.45 10.28 11.76
N ARG A 19 3.04 9.08 11.67
CA ARG A 19 2.36 7.91 11.09
C ARG A 19 1.11 7.53 11.89
N PHE A 20 1.20 7.56 13.21
CA PHE A 20 0.06 7.25 14.08
C PHE A 20 -1.06 8.28 13.93
N MET A 21 -0.73 9.57 13.88
CA MET A 21 -1.72 10.63 13.64
C MET A 21 -2.39 10.45 12.27
N LYS A 22 -1.63 10.16 11.21
CA LYS A 22 -2.18 9.89 9.88
C LYS A 22 -3.11 8.68 9.88
N PHE A 23 -2.69 7.58 10.51
CA PHE A 23 -3.50 6.36 10.61
C PHE A 23 -4.80 6.58 11.39
N LYS A 24 -4.72 7.28 12.53
CA LYS A 24 -5.90 7.60 13.35
C LYS A 24 -6.85 8.57 12.65
N GLY A 25 -6.33 9.45 11.80
CA GLY A 25 -7.12 10.41 11.02
C GLY A 25 -7.77 9.84 9.75
N SER A 26 -7.43 8.60 9.36
CA SER A 26 -8.02 7.89 8.23
C SER A 26 -9.07 6.88 8.68
N ASP A 27 -9.99 6.52 7.78
CA ASP A 27 -10.94 5.41 7.98
C ASP A 27 -10.36 4.03 7.63
N TYR A 28 -9.06 3.97 7.29
CA TYR A 28 -8.38 2.75 6.83
C TYR A 28 -8.49 1.57 7.81
N LYS A 29 -8.50 1.82 9.12
CA LYS A 29 -8.68 0.74 10.12
C LYS A 29 -10.03 0.04 9.94
N ASN A 30 -11.10 0.81 9.71
CA ASN A 30 -12.44 0.27 9.53
C ASN A 30 -12.59 -0.39 8.16
N ALA A 31 -11.99 0.20 7.11
CA ALA A 31 -12.02 -0.37 5.77
C ALA A 31 -11.27 -1.70 5.67
N SER A 32 -10.04 -1.78 6.21
CA SER A 32 -9.13 -2.91 6.01
C SER A 32 -9.12 -3.93 7.14
N GLY A 33 -9.59 -3.55 8.33
CA GLY A 33 -9.41 -4.34 9.57
C GLY A 33 -7.97 -4.36 10.10
N ASN A 34 -7.01 -3.72 9.42
CA ASN A 34 -5.62 -3.69 9.84
C ASN A 34 -5.41 -2.70 11.00
N GLY A 35 -4.73 -3.14 12.07
CA GLY A 35 -4.28 -2.26 13.15
C GLY A 35 -3.00 -1.50 12.81
N PHE A 36 -2.75 -0.37 13.49
CA PHE A 36 -1.60 0.52 13.24
C PHE A 36 -0.25 -0.21 13.16
N VAL A 37 0.01 -1.15 14.07
CA VAL A 37 1.26 -1.92 14.11
C VAL A 37 1.42 -2.76 12.85
N LYS A 38 0.39 -3.52 12.44
CA LYS A 38 0.41 -4.30 11.19
C LYS A 38 0.63 -3.37 10.00
N THR A 39 -0.13 -2.28 9.93
CA THR A 39 -0.04 -1.29 8.85
C THR A 39 1.36 -0.68 8.72
N CYS A 40 2.08 -0.44 9.82
CA CYS A 40 3.42 0.18 9.73
C CYS A 40 4.56 -0.82 9.54
N LEU A 41 4.40 -2.07 10.00
CA LEU A 41 5.46 -3.09 9.94
C LEU A 41 5.38 -3.95 8.67
N ASP A 42 4.18 -4.12 8.11
CA ASP A 42 3.99 -4.82 6.84
C ASP A 42 4.10 -3.84 5.67
N LYS A 43 4.97 -4.14 4.70
CA LYS A 43 5.21 -3.24 3.56
C LYS A 43 4.02 -3.20 2.59
N GLY A 44 3.30 -4.31 2.42
CA GLY A 44 2.11 -4.36 1.56
C GLY A 44 0.99 -3.50 2.16
N ALA A 45 0.63 -3.79 3.39
CA ALA A 45 -0.39 -3.05 4.14
C ALA A 45 -0.05 -1.56 4.28
N TYR A 46 1.24 -1.22 4.46
CA TYR A 46 1.66 0.19 4.46
C TYR A 46 1.45 0.86 3.11
N GLY A 47 1.69 0.14 2.01
CA GLY A 47 1.45 0.65 0.65
C GLY A 47 -0.03 0.91 0.40
N GLU A 48 -0.89 -0.06 0.70
CA GLU A 48 -2.35 0.08 0.61
C GLU A 48 -2.88 1.23 1.47
N PHE A 49 -2.40 1.35 2.72
CA PHE A 49 -2.75 2.44 3.61
C PHE A 49 -2.43 3.81 3.00
N LEU A 50 -1.26 3.96 2.39
CA LEU A 50 -0.88 5.21 1.74
C LEU A 50 -1.76 5.54 0.55
N ILE A 51 -2.13 4.54 -0.26
CA ILE A 51 -3.08 4.71 -1.38
C ILE A 51 -4.44 5.13 -0.83
N TYR A 52 -4.98 4.40 0.16
CA TYR A 52 -6.27 4.69 0.78
C TYR A 52 -6.34 6.14 1.30
N CYS A 53 -5.33 6.57 2.05
CA CYS A 53 -5.26 7.94 2.55
C CYS A 53 -5.21 9.01 1.45
N GLU A 54 -4.76 8.67 0.24
CA GLU A 54 -4.78 9.60 -0.89
C GLU A 54 -6.16 9.62 -1.54
N LEU A 55 -6.80 8.46 -1.67
CA LEU A 55 -8.18 8.35 -2.16
C LEU A 55 -9.16 9.09 -1.26
N GLU A 56 -9.01 9.02 0.06
CA GLU A 56 -9.86 9.75 1.03
C GLU A 56 -9.86 11.27 0.84
N LYS A 57 -8.82 11.85 0.24
CA LYS A 57 -8.74 13.29 -0.01
C LYS A 57 -9.46 13.72 -1.29
N MET A 58 -9.90 12.77 -2.12
CA MET A 58 -10.60 13.07 -3.35
C MET A 58 -11.89 13.86 -3.05
N LYS A 59 -12.29 14.71 -3.98
CA LYS A 59 -13.58 15.42 -3.92
C LYS A 59 -14.64 14.62 -4.65
N GLY A 60 -15.90 14.82 -4.27
CA GLY A 60 -17.05 14.15 -4.88
C GLY A 60 -17.49 12.93 -4.08
N LYS A 61 -18.48 12.20 -4.62
CA LYS A 61 -19.00 11.00 -3.96
C LYS A 61 -18.24 9.77 -4.44
N PHE A 62 -17.60 9.09 -3.50
CA PHE A 62 -16.94 7.82 -3.75
C PHE A 62 -16.97 6.93 -2.53
N LYS A 63 -16.68 5.64 -2.75
CA LYS A 63 -16.48 4.64 -1.70
C LYS A 63 -15.26 3.80 -2.03
N VAL A 64 -14.43 3.54 -1.03
CA VAL A 64 -13.26 2.66 -1.17
C VAL A 64 -13.53 1.38 -0.38
N LEU A 65 -13.37 0.23 -1.03
CA LEU A 65 -13.26 -1.07 -0.37
C LEU A 65 -11.81 -1.53 -0.39
N THR A 66 -11.41 -2.32 0.60
CA THR A 66 -10.06 -2.90 0.69
C THR A 66 -10.13 -4.39 0.99
N ASN A 67 -9.12 -5.16 0.58
CA ASN A 67 -8.98 -6.60 0.85
C ASN A 67 -10.20 -7.40 0.39
N VAL A 68 -10.66 -7.15 -0.85
CA VAL A 68 -11.86 -7.79 -1.40
C VAL A 68 -11.49 -9.16 -1.96
N TYR A 69 -12.00 -10.23 -1.35
CA TYR A 69 -11.78 -11.59 -1.83
C TYR A 69 -12.86 -12.02 -2.83
N LEU A 70 -12.42 -12.49 -4.00
CA LEU A 70 -13.27 -13.05 -5.05
C LEU A 70 -13.06 -14.56 -5.14
N ASN A 71 -14.15 -15.31 -5.27
CA ASN A 71 -14.10 -16.75 -5.50
C ASN A 71 -13.83 -17.05 -6.99
N LYS A 72 -12.87 -17.94 -7.27
CA LYS A 72 -12.50 -18.33 -8.65
C LYS A 72 -13.31 -19.50 -9.21
N GLY A 73 -14.22 -20.08 -8.42
CA GLY A 73 -15.08 -21.21 -8.80
C GLY A 73 -14.44 -22.59 -8.62
N ASP A 74 -13.12 -22.65 -8.40
CA ASP A 74 -12.32 -23.85 -8.13
C ASP A 74 -12.08 -24.11 -6.63
N GLY A 75 -12.79 -23.38 -5.77
CA GLY A 75 -12.60 -23.40 -4.31
C GLY A 75 -11.47 -22.50 -3.81
N LEU A 76 -10.73 -21.83 -4.70
CA LEU A 76 -9.71 -20.85 -4.34
C LEU A 76 -10.24 -19.42 -4.47
N THR A 77 -9.56 -18.49 -3.81
CA THR A 77 -9.85 -17.05 -3.90
C THR A 77 -8.71 -16.27 -4.53
N THR A 78 -9.02 -15.08 -5.04
CA THR A 78 -8.05 -14.03 -5.33
C THR A 78 -8.43 -12.78 -4.53
N GLU A 79 -7.44 -11.97 -4.19
CA GLU A 79 -7.64 -10.70 -3.48
C GLU A 79 -7.54 -9.53 -4.46
N ILE A 80 -8.36 -8.52 -4.23
CA ILE A 80 -8.20 -7.18 -4.80
C ILE A 80 -7.86 -6.24 -3.65
N ASP A 81 -6.70 -5.58 -3.77
CA ASP A 81 -6.18 -4.72 -2.70
C ASP A 81 -7.13 -3.55 -2.41
N LEU A 82 -7.52 -2.77 -3.42
CA LEU A 82 -8.52 -1.70 -3.29
C LEU A 82 -9.48 -1.63 -4.48
N ILE A 83 -10.73 -1.27 -4.18
CA ILE A 83 -11.75 -0.93 -5.18
C ILE A 83 -12.29 0.47 -4.86
N LEU A 84 -12.15 1.40 -5.80
CA LEU A 84 -12.78 2.72 -5.74
C LEU A 84 -14.05 2.73 -6.60
N PHE A 85 -15.18 2.97 -5.97
CA PHE A 85 -16.44 3.29 -6.65
C PHE A 85 -16.60 4.81 -6.68
N GLY A 86 -16.61 5.40 -7.87
CA GLY A 86 -16.86 6.83 -8.08
C GLY A 86 -18.00 7.07 -9.06
N GLU A 87 -18.32 8.34 -9.31
CA GLU A 87 -19.40 8.74 -10.22
C GLU A 87 -19.23 8.25 -11.66
N THR A 88 -17.99 8.03 -12.08
CA THR A 88 -17.61 7.59 -13.42
C THR A 88 -17.45 6.07 -13.56
N GLY A 89 -17.50 5.32 -12.46
CA GLY A 89 -17.38 3.85 -12.50
C GLY A 89 -16.61 3.24 -11.33
N CYS A 90 -16.14 2.01 -11.57
CA CYS A 90 -15.38 1.19 -10.63
C CYS A 90 -13.92 1.09 -11.08
N TYR A 91 -12.99 1.38 -10.16
CA TYR A 91 -11.56 1.35 -10.40
C TYR A 91 -10.91 0.31 -9.50
N ILE A 92 -10.26 -0.67 -10.12
CA ILE A 92 -9.51 -1.72 -9.44
C ILE A 92 -8.07 -1.25 -9.28
N ILE A 93 -7.56 -1.26 -8.05
CA ILE A 93 -6.22 -0.78 -7.74
C ILE A 93 -5.45 -1.92 -7.09
N GLU A 94 -4.42 -2.40 -7.80
CA GLU A 94 -3.44 -3.36 -7.31
C GLU A 94 -2.22 -2.60 -6.79
N SER A 95 -1.81 -2.87 -5.55
CA SER A 95 -0.71 -2.21 -4.87
C SER A 95 0.57 -3.02 -4.96
N LYS A 96 1.65 -2.41 -5.45
CA LYS A 96 3.01 -2.98 -5.39
C LYS A 96 3.97 -1.99 -4.77
N ASN A 97 4.23 -2.15 -3.46
CA ASN A 97 5.11 -1.26 -2.71
C ASN A 97 6.61 -1.57 -2.91
N TYR A 98 7.09 -1.35 -4.14
CA TYR A 98 8.49 -1.54 -4.52
C TYR A 98 9.30 -0.24 -4.51
N LYS A 99 10.62 -0.36 -4.27
CA LYS A 99 11.58 0.74 -4.39
C LYS A 99 12.31 0.69 -5.74
N GLY A 100 12.95 1.78 -6.13
CA GLY A 100 13.79 1.83 -7.31
C GLY A 100 12.98 1.98 -8.61
N TRP A 101 13.63 1.68 -9.73
CA TRP A 101 13.04 1.80 -11.06
C TRP A 101 12.31 0.51 -11.42
N ILE A 102 11.12 0.64 -12.00
CA ILE A 102 10.32 -0.50 -12.47
C ILE A 102 10.27 -0.45 -14.00
N PHE A 103 10.60 -1.56 -14.63
CA PHE A 103 10.59 -1.72 -16.09
C PHE A 103 9.74 -2.93 -16.45
N GLY A 104 8.80 -2.74 -17.37
CA GLY A 104 7.82 -3.75 -17.74
C GLY A 104 7.07 -3.36 -19.01
N ASP A 105 6.33 -4.33 -19.54
CA ASP A 105 5.42 -4.23 -20.67
C ASP A 105 4.22 -5.12 -20.34
N GLU A 106 3.00 -4.76 -20.78
CA GLU A 106 1.81 -5.52 -20.45
C GLU A 106 1.82 -6.96 -20.98
N LYS A 107 2.57 -7.25 -22.04
CA LYS A 107 2.65 -8.59 -22.65
C LYS A 107 3.67 -9.48 -21.96
N HIS A 108 4.55 -8.92 -21.12
CA HIS A 108 5.55 -9.69 -20.43
C HIS A 108 5.00 -10.33 -19.16
N LYS A 109 5.30 -11.62 -18.94
CA LYS A 109 4.90 -12.34 -17.72
C LYS A 109 5.49 -11.73 -16.44
N ASN A 110 6.68 -11.14 -16.53
CA ASN A 110 7.38 -10.56 -15.39
C ASN A 110 7.90 -9.17 -15.71
N TRP A 111 7.84 -8.29 -14.72
CA TRP A 111 8.48 -6.98 -14.72
C TRP A 111 9.79 -7.03 -13.92
N THR A 112 10.65 -6.02 -14.12
CA THR A 112 11.97 -5.93 -13.50
C THR A 112 12.08 -4.68 -12.62
N GLN A 113 12.41 -4.89 -11.36
CA GLN A 113 12.83 -3.84 -10.42
C GLN A 113 14.36 -3.66 -10.50
N THR A 114 14.83 -2.43 -10.64
CA THR A 114 16.26 -2.06 -10.52
C THR A 114 16.48 -1.14 -9.33
N LEU A 115 17.29 -1.59 -8.37
CA LEU A 115 17.66 -0.82 -7.18
C LEU A 115 18.87 0.08 -7.44
N LYS A 116 19.09 1.07 -6.55
CA LYS A 116 20.20 2.05 -6.68
C LYS A 116 21.59 1.44 -6.81
N ASN A 117 21.79 0.22 -6.31
CA ASN A 117 23.05 -0.51 -6.42
C ASN A 117 23.09 -1.47 -7.63
N ASN A 118 22.29 -1.20 -8.66
CA ASN A 118 22.14 -1.99 -9.88
C ASN A 118 21.64 -3.44 -9.68
N ARG A 119 21.23 -3.82 -8.46
CA ARG A 119 20.56 -5.11 -8.24
C ARG A 119 19.22 -5.13 -8.96
N LYS A 120 18.98 -6.21 -9.71
CA LYS A 120 17.75 -6.43 -10.47
C LYS A 120 16.97 -7.60 -9.89
N ASN A 121 15.68 -7.40 -9.65
CA ASN A 121 14.76 -8.46 -9.22
C ASN A 121 13.61 -8.54 -10.22
N LYS A 122 13.14 -9.75 -10.51
CA LYS A 122 11.93 -9.96 -11.32
C LYS A 122 10.74 -10.25 -10.42
N PHE A 123 9.57 -9.78 -10.82
CA PHE A 123 8.29 -10.08 -10.17
C PHE A 123 7.21 -10.25 -11.23
N PHE A 124 6.13 -10.96 -10.92
CA PHE A 124 5.01 -11.14 -11.84
C PHE A 124 4.44 -9.79 -12.26
N ASN A 125 4.12 -9.68 -13.55
CA ASN A 125 3.43 -8.51 -14.08
C ASN A 125 2.09 -8.31 -13.34
N PRO A 126 1.83 -7.12 -12.76
CA PRO A 126 0.59 -6.82 -12.06
C PRO A 126 -0.57 -6.40 -13.00
N ILE A 127 -0.35 -6.42 -14.31
CA ILE A 127 -1.33 -6.12 -15.38
C ILE A 127 -1.72 -7.40 -16.10
#